data_AF-A0A962BYK6-F1
#
_entry.id   AF-A0A962BYK6-F1
#
_cell.length_a   1.000
_cell.length_b   1.000
_cell.length_c   1.000
_cell.angle_alpha   90.00
_cell.angle_beta   90.00
_cell.angle_gamma   90.00
#
_symmetry.space_group_name_H-M   'P 1'
#
loop_
_entity.id
_entity.type
_entity.pdbx_description
1 polymer ?
#
loop_
_entity_poly.entity_id
_entity_poly.type
_entity_poly.pdbx_seq_one_letter_code
_entity_poly.pdbx_strand_id
1 'polypeptide(L)'
;DDEYFYLISELHFQILKISKDGKTQQWIPDDESLKIAGKESGLFTTHNAYIEGICLLEEQKFLLAAERQPRGFVEFDLPNNEITAYQQNDAVFEYHLNRSTDFSGLSCNIDKVFVLDRNAETIAQLERQNGQFVETSGFSYSEVINRP
;
A
#
# COMPACT_ATOMS: atom_id res chain seq x y z
N ASP A 1 11.58 -3.40 -11.88
CA ASP A 1 12.96 -2.98 -12.16
C ASP A 1 13.78 -4.26 -12.25
N ASP A 2 14.48 -4.48 -13.37
CA ASP A 2 15.25 -5.71 -13.58
C ASP A 2 16.56 -5.73 -12.77
N GLU A 3 16.98 -4.56 -12.27
CA GLU A 3 18.24 -4.32 -11.58
C GLU A 3 18.09 -4.14 -10.07
N TYR A 4 16.87 -3.90 -9.58
CA TYR A 4 16.59 -3.65 -8.17
C TYR A 4 15.33 -4.36 -7.68
N PHE A 5 15.34 -4.76 -6.40
CA PHE A 5 14.15 -5.09 -5.65
C PHE A 5 13.95 -4.10 -4.50
N TYR A 6 12.70 -3.96 -4.06
CA TYR A 6 12.30 -2.94 -3.11
C TYR A 6 11.57 -3.58 -1.95
N LEU A 7 11.88 -3.11 -0.74
CA LEU A 7 11.19 -3.47 0.49
C LEU A 7 10.69 -2.19 1.16
N ILE A 8 9.53 -2.22 1.78
CA ILE A 8 9.04 -1.11 2.60
C ILE A 8 9.27 -1.41 4.07
N SER A 9 9.77 -0.43 4.81
CA SER A 9 9.90 -0.52 6.27
C SER A 9 8.74 0.20 6.93
N GLU A 10 7.91 -0.54 7.65
CA GLU A 10 6.83 0.01 8.48
C GLU A 10 7.38 0.99 9.54
N LEU A 11 8.47 0.62 10.21
CA LEU A 11 9.06 1.41 11.28
C LEU A 11 9.71 2.71 10.78
N HIS A 12 10.35 2.65 9.61
CA HIS A 12 11.14 3.77 9.09
C HIS A 12 10.37 4.66 8.11
N PHE A 13 9.21 4.21 7.60
CA PHE A 13 8.47 4.91 6.53
C PHE A 13 9.35 5.18 5.30
N GLN A 14 10.21 4.22 4.97
CA GLN A 14 11.18 4.34 3.88
C GLN A 14 11.24 3.03 3.10
N ILE A 15 11.46 3.15 1.80
CA ILE A 15 11.68 2.02 0.90
C ILE A 15 13.18 1.72 0.90
N LEU A 16 13.56 0.48 1.14
CA LEU A 16 14.91 -0.01 0.91
C LEU A 16 15.02 -0.48 -0.54
N LYS A 17 15.75 0.28 -1.36
CA LYS A 17 16.17 -0.10 -2.71
C LYS A 17 17.42 -0.96 -2.63
N ILE A 18 17.36 -2.17 -3.17
CA ILE A 18 18.45 -3.14 -3.10
C ILE A 18 18.79 -3.61 -4.50
N SER A 19 20.08 -3.54 -4.89
CA SER A 19 20.53 -4.06 -6.17
C SER A 19 20.25 -5.56 -6.27
N LYS A 20 20.03 -6.06 -7.49
CA LYS A 20 19.77 -7.47 -7.78
C LYS A 20 20.82 -8.42 -7.20
N ASP A 21 22.06 -7.97 -7.11
CA ASP A 21 23.17 -8.73 -6.51
C ASP A 21 23.33 -8.52 -4.99
N GLY A 22 22.49 -7.68 -4.38
CA GLY A 22 22.46 -7.39 -2.95
C GLY A 22 23.58 -6.47 -2.43
N LYS A 23 24.48 -5.99 -3.30
CA LYS A 23 25.68 -5.25 -2.88
C LYS A 23 25.45 -3.77 -2.61
N THR A 24 24.45 -3.17 -3.25
CA THR A 24 24.12 -1.75 -3.08
C THR A 24 22.74 -1.64 -2.47
N GLN A 25 22.64 -0.82 -1.43
CA GLN A 25 21.43 -0.62 -0.66
C GLN A 25 21.27 0.87 -0.38
N GLN A 26 20.05 1.38 -0.53
CA GLN A 26 19.74 2.78 -0.30
C GLN A 26 18.32 2.91 0.25
N TRP A 27 18.16 3.73 1.29
CA TRP A 27 16.85 4.15 1.75
C TRP A 27 16.31 5.30 0.89
N ILE A 28 15.07 5.18 0.43
CA ILE A 28 14.38 6.19 -0.37
C ILE A 28 12.96 6.44 0.18
N PRO A 29 12.55 7.71 0.37
CA PRO A 29 13.44 8.88 0.43
C PRO A 29 14.41 8.72 1.63
N ASP A 30 15.50 9.50 1.65
CA ASP A 30 16.48 9.47 2.74
C ASP A 30 16.09 10.35 3.95
N ASP A 31 14.88 10.91 3.92
CA ASP A 31 14.28 11.76 4.95
C ASP A 31 12.92 11.22 5.44
N GLU A 32 12.21 12.00 6.27
CA GLU A 32 10.89 11.64 6.82
C GLU A 32 9.70 12.02 5.90
N SER A 33 9.91 12.37 4.64
CA SER A 33 8.85 12.94 3.79
C SER A 33 7.63 12.02 3.60
N LEU A 34 7.82 10.70 3.46
CA LEU A 34 6.71 9.73 3.40
C LEU A 34 5.87 9.72 4.69
N LYS A 35 6.54 9.74 5.85
CA LYS A 35 5.88 9.77 7.16
C LYS A 35 5.10 11.07 7.35
N ILE A 36 5.69 12.21 6.96
CA ILE A 36 5.06 13.53 7.05
C ILE A 36 3.81 13.56 6.17
N ALA A 37 3.93 13.21 4.87
CA ALA A 37 2.81 13.23 3.93
C ALA A 37 1.65 12.33 4.38
N GLY A 38 1.95 11.12 4.84
CA GLY A 38 0.94 10.21 5.37
C GLY A 38 0.22 10.82 6.58
N LYS A 39 0.95 11.36 7.56
CA LYS A 39 0.35 12.00 8.74
C LYS A 39 -0.49 13.24 8.39
N GLU A 40 -0.02 14.07 7.47
CA GLU A 40 -0.77 15.26 7.02
C GLU A 40 -2.06 14.89 6.29
N SER A 41 -2.09 13.76 5.57
CA SER A 41 -3.31 13.18 5.00
C SER A 41 -4.21 12.50 6.04
N GLY A 42 -3.77 12.44 7.30
CA GLY A 42 -4.46 11.80 8.42
C GLY A 42 -4.28 10.29 8.51
N LEU A 43 -3.43 9.67 7.69
CA LEU A 43 -2.97 8.29 7.87
C LEU A 43 -2.04 8.16 9.09
N PHE A 44 -1.72 6.92 9.48
CA PHE A 44 -0.73 6.60 10.51
C PHE A 44 -1.08 7.12 11.93
N THR A 45 -2.37 7.23 12.23
CA THR A 45 -2.84 7.73 13.54
C THR A 45 -2.79 6.68 14.64
N THR A 46 -2.73 5.40 14.27
CA THR A 46 -2.68 4.27 15.21
C THR A 46 -1.25 3.73 15.31
N HIS A 47 -0.80 3.43 16.53
CA HIS A 47 0.51 2.82 16.75
C HIS A 47 0.54 1.39 16.18
N ASN A 48 1.62 1.02 15.50
CA ASN A 48 1.78 -0.24 14.76
C ASN A 48 0.70 -0.44 13.69
N ALA A 49 0.29 0.67 13.06
CA ALA A 49 -0.61 0.68 11.93
C ALA A 49 -0.13 1.70 10.91
N TYR A 50 0.99 1.35 10.25
CA TYR A 50 1.64 2.22 9.30
C TYR A 50 1.56 1.66 7.88
N ILE A 51 2.69 1.31 7.26
CA ILE A 51 2.74 0.87 5.86
C ILE A 51 3.00 -0.64 5.81
N GLU A 52 2.08 -1.37 5.20
CA GLU A 52 2.09 -2.84 5.12
C GLU A 52 2.32 -3.36 3.70
N GLY A 53 2.00 -2.56 2.67
CA GLY A 53 2.09 -2.97 1.27
C GLY A 53 2.94 -2.03 0.43
N ILE A 54 3.65 -2.58 -0.55
CA ILE A 54 4.39 -1.85 -1.58
C ILE A 54 4.11 -2.42 -2.95
N CYS A 55 3.98 -1.54 -3.93
CA CYS A 55 3.87 -1.85 -5.34
C CYS A 55 4.74 -0.93 -6.17
N LEU A 56 5.47 -1.47 -7.14
CA LEU A 56 6.16 -0.68 -8.15
C LEU A 56 5.23 -0.52 -9.36
N LEU A 57 4.60 0.64 -9.50
CA LEU A 57 3.65 0.95 -10.57
C LEU A 57 4.38 1.12 -11.92
N GLU A 58 5.45 1.90 -11.90
CA GLU A 58 6.33 2.19 -13.03
C GLU A 58 7.77 2.33 -12.50
N GLU A 59 8.74 2.58 -13.36
CA GLU A 59 10.12 2.82 -12.93
C GLU A 59 10.18 3.91 -11.85
N GLN A 60 10.54 3.49 -10.64
CA GLN A 60 10.67 4.36 -9.46
C GLN A 60 9.40 5.14 -9.06
N LYS A 61 8.22 4.64 -9.46
CA LYS A 61 6.92 5.11 -8.96
C LYS A 61 6.26 4.03 -8.13
N PHE A 62 5.91 4.36 -6.89
CA PHE A 62 5.45 3.40 -5.91
C PHE A 62 4.02 3.70 -5.45
N LEU A 63 3.26 2.64 -5.20
CA LEU A 63 2.05 2.67 -4.38
C LEU A 63 2.33 1.96 -3.07
N LEU A 64 2.02 2.61 -1.96
CA LEU A 64 2.16 2.07 -0.62
C LEU A 64 0.79 1.96 0.03
N ALA A 65 0.49 0.86 0.70
CA ALA A 65 -0.74 0.68 1.44
C ALA A 65 -0.54 1.02 2.92
N ALA A 66 -1.31 1.99 3.39
CA ALA A 66 -1.41 2.33 4.80
C ALA A 66 -2.51 1.49 5.45
N GLU A 67 -2.18 0.82 6.55
CA GLU A 67 -3.13 -0.03 7.26
C GLU A 67 -4.02 0.78 8.21
N ARG A 68 -5.22 0.25 8.43
CA ARG A 68 -6.16 0.46 9.56
C ARG A 68 -6.28 1.88 10.16
N GLN A 69 -7.50 2.42 10.11
CA GLN A 69 -7.99 3.51 10.99
C GLN A 69 -7.09 4.76 11.09
N PRO A 70 -7.00 5.58 10.02
CA PRO A 70 -7.61 5.37 8.70
C PRO A 70 -6.71 4.56 7.76
N ARG A 71 -7.32 3.70 6.95
CA ARG A 71 -6.62 3.00 5.85
C ARG A 71 -6.51 3.92 4.64
N GLY A 72 -5.56 3.64 3.74
CA GLY A 72 -5.46 4.37 2.49
C GLY A 72 -4.18 4.08 1.74
N PHE A 73 -3.76 5.03 0.91
CA PHE A 73 -2.61 4.87 0.04
C PHE A 73 -1.66 6.07 0.11
N VAL A 74 -0.38 5.79 -0.14
CA VAL A 74 0.65 6.79 -0.41
C VAL A 74 1.27 6.46 -1.77
N GLU A 75 1.19 7.41 -2.70
CA GLU A 75 1.88 7.36 -3.99
C GLU A 75 3.19 8.15 -3.89
N PHE A 76 4.28 7.54 -4.33
CA PHE A 76 5.61 8.15 -4.32
C PHE A 76 6.25 8.10 -5.70
N ASP A 77 6.41 9.25 -6.33
CA ASP A 77 7.16 9.44 -7.57
C ASP A 77 8.57 9.93 -7.21
N LEU A 78 9.53 9.01 -7.18
CA LEU A 78 10.91 9.33 -6.80
C LEU A 78 11.59 10.28 -7.80
N PRO A 79 11.48 10.12 -9.14
CA PRO A 79 12.06 11.05 -10.11
C PRO A 79 11.64 12.51 -9.90
N ASN A 80 10.37 12.75 -9.58
CA ASN A 80 9.84 14.10 -9.35
C ASN A 80 9.88 14.54 -7.88
N ASN A 81 10.24 13.63 -6.98
CA ASN A 81 10.16 13.81 -5.53
C ASN A 81 8.76 14.26 -5.08
N GLU A 82 7.72 13.67 -5.69
CA GLU A 82 6.33 13.96 -5.38
C GLU A 82 5.71 12.85 -4.54
N ILE A 83 5.06 13.22 -3.44
CA ILE A 83 4.36 12.29 -2.56
C ILE A 83 2.91 12.75 -2.44
N THR A 84 1.98 11.85 -2.74
CA THR A 84 0.54 12.08 -2.57
C THR A 84 -0.01 11.02 -1.64
N ALA A 85 -0.71 11.42 -0.58
CA ALA A 85 -1.30 10.51 0.39
C ALA A 85 -2.80 10.81 0.58
N TYR A 86 -3.61 9.76 0.72
CA TYR A 86 -5.06 9.89 0.88
C TYR A 86 -5.67 8.70 1.62
N GLN A 87 -6.74 8.99 2.35
CA GLN A 87 -7.53 7.98 3.06
C GLN A 87 -8.54 7.32 2.12
N GLN A 88 -8.82 6.04 2.38
CA GLN A 88 -9.89 5.28 1.73
C GLN A 88 -10.65 4.49 2.78
N ASN A 89 -11.34 5.19 3.67
CA ASN A 89 -12.02 4.56 4.80
C ASN A 89 -13.32 3.84 4.39
N ASP A 90 -13.92 4.25 3.28
CA ASP A 90 -15.15 3.67 2.80
C ASP A 90 -14.88 2.24 2.29
N ALA A 91 -15.53 1.31 2.97
CA ALA A 91 -15.58 -0.10 2.66
C ALA A 91 -16.38 -0.32 1.35
N VAL A 92 -15.73 -0.84 0.30
CA VAL A 92 -16.46 -1.27 -0.92
C VAL A 92 -17.09 -2.65 -0.74
N PHE A 93 -16.47 -3.51 0.07
CA PHE A 93 -16.94 -4.87 0.34
C PHE A 93 -17.49 -4.99 1.76
N GLU A 94 -18.42 -5.93 1.96
CA GLU A 94 -18.97 -6.20 3.29
C GLU A 94 -17.92 -6.82 4.20
N TYR A 95 -17.88 -6.33 5.44
CA TYR A 95 -17.05 -6.89 6.50
C TYR A 95 -17.92 -7.78 7.38
N HIS A 96 -17.34 -8.88 7.84
CA HIS A 96 -17.93 -9.62 8.96
C HIS A 96 -18.08 -8.69 10.18
N LEU A 97 -19.19 -8.83 10.91
CA LEU A 97 -19.54 -7.95 12.04
C LEU A 97 -18.34 -7.70 12.98
N ASN A 98 -18.09 -6.43 13.31
CA ASN A 98 -17.06 -5.94 14.23
C ASN A 98 -15.59 -5.96 13.75
N ARG A 99 -15.31 -6.12 12.45
CA ARG A 99 -13.95 -5.95 11.93
C ARG A 99 -13.72 -4.54 11.35
N SER A 100 -12.53 -3.99 11.57
CA SER A 100 -12.11 -2.73 10.95
C SER A 100 -11.48 -2.95 9.58
N THR A 101 -11.50 -1.93 8.73
CA THR A 101 -10.86 -1.96 7.43
C THR A 101 -9.34 -2.16 7.56
N ASP A 102 -8.73 -3.00 6.73
CA ASP A 102 -7.36 -3.50 6.94
C ASP A 102 -6.65 -3.87 5.63
N PHE A 103 -6.08 -2.86 4.96
CA PHE A 103 -5.17 -3.08 3.84
C PHE A 103 -3.84 -3.62 4.33
N SER A 104 -3.54 -4.84 3.91
CA SER A 104 -2.44 -5.64 4.47
C SER A 104 -1.44 -6.14 3.42
N GLY A 105 -1.62 -5.75 2.17
CA GLY A 105 -0.74 -6.15 1.09
C GLY A 105 -1.13 -5.51 -0.23
N LEU A 106 -0.13 -5.33 -1.10
CA LEU A 106 -0.27 -4.86 -2.47
C LEU A 106 0.40 -5.84 -3.43
N SER A 107 -0.18 -5.97 -4.61
CA SER A 107 0.44 -6.68 -5.73
C SER A 107 0.08 -5.97 -7.02
N CYS A 108 1.04 -5.83 -7.93
CA CYS A 108 0.81 -5.19 -9.22
C CYS A 108 1.62 -5.87 -10.32
N ASN A 109 1.11 -5.69 -11.53
CA ASN A 109 1.81 -5.93 -12.78
C ASN A 109 1.57 -4.73 -13.72
N ILE A 110 2.05 -4.84 -14.96
CA ILE A 110 2.02 -3.75 -15.96
C ILE A 110 0.64 -3.06 -16.09
N ASP A 111 -0.47 -3.78 -15.89
CA ASP A 111 -1.81 -3.22 -16.13
C ASP A 111 -2.74 -3.26 -14.92
N LYS A 112 -2.36 -3.92 -13.82
CA LYS A 112 -3.27 -4.20 -12.72
C LYS A 112 -2.60 -4.01 -11.38
N VAL A 113 -3.37 -3.45 -10.46
CA VAL A 113 -3.02 -3.31 -9.05
C VAL A 113 -4.10 -4.00 -8.23
N PHE A 114 -3.68 -4.73 -7.22
CA PHE A 114 -4.53 -5.44 -6.29
C PHE A 114 -4.13 -5.10 -4.86
N VAL A 115 -5.13 -4.98 -4.00
CA VAL A 115 -4.95 -4.82 -2.55
C VAL A 115 -5.60 -5.99 -1.82
N LEU A 116 -4.91 -6.47 -0.79
CA LEU A 116 -5.44 -7.44 0.15
C LEU A 116 -6.12 -6.71 1.29
N ASP A 117 -7.45 -6.75 1.35
CA ASP A 117 -8.16 -6.40 2.58
C ASP A 117 -8.34 -7.66 3.43
N ARG A 118 -7.56 -7.73 4.52
CA ARG A 118 -7.48 -8.91 5.38
C ARG A 118 -8.80 -9.18 6.09
N ASN A 119 -9.43 -8.13 6.59
CA ASN A 119 -10.60 -8.24 7.44
C ASN A 119 -11.90 -8.42 6.66
N ALA A 120 -11.95 -7.91 5.42
CA ALA A 120 -13.00 -8.21 4.45
C ALA A 120 -12.82 -9.57 3.76
N GLU A 121 -11.73 -10.30 4.03
CA GLU A 121 -11.40 -11.57 3.40
C GLU A 121 -11.46 -11.47 1.86
N THR A 122 -10.97 -10.35 1.31
CA THR A 122 -11.12 -9.98 -0.10
C THR A 122 -9.80 -9.52 -0.71
N ILE A 123 -9.54 -9.94 -1.95
CA ILE A 123 -8.53 -9.34 -2.83
C ILE A 123 -9.27 -8.44 -3.80
N ALA A 124 -9.03 -7.14 -3.73
CA ALA A 124 -9.69 -6.14 -4.56
C ALA A 124 -8.75 -5.63 -5.66
N GLN A 125 -9.24 -5.53 -6.89
CA GLN A 125 -8.58 -4.78 -7.94
C GLN A 125 -8.75 -3.28 -7.66
N LEU A 126 -7.67 -2.53 -7.84
CA LEU A 126 -7.66 -1.07 -7.79
C LEU A 126 -7.62 -0.49 -9.21
N GLU A 127 -8.39 0.57 -9.43
CA GLU A 127 -8.33 1.37 -10.65
C GLU A 127 -8.18 2.85 -10.33
N ARG A 128 -7.58 3.60 -11.25
CA ARG A 128 -7.37 5.04 -11.07
C ARG A 128 -8.63 5.81 -11.45
N GLN A 129 -9.24 6.47 -10.48
CA GLN A 129 -10.43 7.32 -10.66
C GLN A 129 -10.17 8.67 -10.00
N ASN A 130 -10.40 9.77 -10.73
CA ASN A 130 -10.17 11.14 -10.23
C ASN A 130 -8.77 11.36 -9.62
N GLY A 131 -7.75 10.66 -10.13
CA GLY A 131 -6.37 10.80 -9.66
C GLY A 131 -6.02 9.98 -8.42
N GLN A 132 -6.90 9.09 -7.95
CA GLN A 132 -6.67 8.20 -6.81
C GLN A 132 -6.96 6.74 -7.20
N PHE A 133 -6.29 5.79 -6.57
CA PHE A 133 -6.66 4.39 -6.66
C PHE A 133 -7.90 4.12 -5.81
N VAL A 134 -8.86 3.39 -6.37
CA VAL A 134 -10.09 2.97 -5.67
C VAL A 134 -10.38 1.51 -5.95
N GLU A 135 -10.97 0.81 -4.97
CA GLU A 135 -11.41 -0.59 -5.13
C GLU A 135 -12.59 -0.65 -6.11
N THR A 136 -12.54 -1.51 -7.13
CA THR A 136 -13.60 -1.60 -8.16
C THR A 136 -14.27 -2.97 -8.25
N SER A 137 -13.49 -4.04 -8.17
CA SER A 137 -13.96 -5.42 -8.19
C SER A 137 -13.11 -6.26 -7.25
N GLY A 138 -13.65 -7.36 -6.74
CA GLY A 138 -12.93 -8.16 -5.74
C GLY A 138 -13.33 -9.62 -5.74
N PHE A 139 -12.40 -10.45 -5.30
CA PHE A 139 -12.60 -11.87 -5.06
C PHE A 139 -12.54 -12.12 -3.55
N SER A 140 -13.62 -12.66 -2.99
CA SER A 140 -13.62 -13.10 -1.60
C SER A 140 -12.95 -14.48 -1.50
N TYR A 141 -12.01 -14.62 -0.56
CA TYR A 141 -11.41 -15.89 -0.17
C TYR A 141 -11.96 -16.41 1.17
N SER A 142 -13.08 -15.84 1.64
CA SER A 142 -13.76 -16.25 2.88
C SER A 142 -14.06 -17.75 2.91
N GLU A 143 -14.51 -18.33 1.80
CA GLU A 143 -14.77 -19.77 1.70
C GLU A 143 -13.50 -20.61 1.92
N VAL A 144 -12.32 -20.12 1.52
CA VAL A 144 -11.05 -20.83 1.72
C VAL A 144 -10.66 -20.80 3.19
N ILE A 145 -10.84 -19.65 3.87
CA ILE A 145 -10.56 -19.51 5.30
C ILE A 145 -11.50 -20.36 6.16
N ASN A 146 -12.76 -20.46 5.76
CA ASN A 146 -13.80 -21.14 6.54
C ASN A 146 -14.01 -22.60 6.13
N ARG A 147 -13.14 -23.17 5.27
CA ARG A 147 -13.16 -24.61 4.96
C ARG A 147 -12.67 -25.40 6.18
N PRO A 148 -13.41 -26.44 6.61
CA PRO A 148 -13.06 -27.27 7.75
C PRO A 148 -11.83 -28.16 7.51
#